data_AF-A0A521E3N9-F1
#
_entry.id   AF-A0A521E3N9-F1
#
_cell.length_a   1.000
_cell.length_b   1.000
_cell.length_c   1.000
_cell.angle_alpha   90.00
_cell.angle_beta   90.00
_cell.angle_gamma   90.00
#
_symmetry.space_group_name_H-M   'P 1'
#
loop_
_entity.id
_entity.type
_entity.pdbx_description
1 polymer ?
#
loop_
_entity_poly.entity_id
_entity_poly.type
_entity_poly.pdbx_seq_one_letter_code
_entity_poly.pdbx_strand_id
1 'polypeptide(L)'
;MIIVPLGVASATPTATRHLSSVAVWREGSVFLFDCGENAQMRMLQGGLKRSQIDYIFISHFDTDHYAGLIGLLSTLQLQRRDRKITLVGPEGLSEFIEWNFEFSNIKLNYEIEYVELSDDFEHERVVDTDDYYVEARPLNHSKFCIGYRLQEKDLPGKVDAEKAQEQGISEDWQYKDLKAGKDVELDDGTVVKSADIVGHPRPGDSFAYITDTKYCPNSVKLAKNTNVLLHEATFSESLSDKAEETGHSTAKDAARVANEAKTKLLVITHFSARYTNEYVLLREARDDFFPTWVATELRPIFTDPAHEKGIIKPKVYMKEINRDNNNKGGKNKKNSKRKKRVKSKKKRRMRKRKNSPGKKRRSRKSRSSSQSRGSNGNKSRGGDNGGSERKPKQITPRTPFDDFDRF
;
A
#
# COMPACT_ATOMS: atom_id res chain seq x y z
N MET A 1 8.04 -15.56 0.37
CA MET A 1 7.07 -14.45 0.55
C MET A 1 7.40 -13.28 -0.40
N ILE A 2 6.42 -12.48 -0.83
CA ILE A 2 6.65 -11.29 -1.71
C ILE A 2 6.02 -10.05 -1.07
N ILE A 3 6.81 -9.01 -0.82
CA ILE A 3 6.39 -7.74 -0.24
C ILE A 3 6.26 -6.70 -1.36
N VAL A 4 5.14 -5.97 -1.40
CA VAL A 4 4.88 -4.93 -2.39
C VAL A 4 4.44 -3.66 -1.67
N PRO A 5 5.32 -2.66 -1.56
CA PRO A 5 4.92 -1.32 -1.10
C PRO A 5 3.89 -0.73 -2.05
N LEU A 6 2.71 -0.37 -1.55
CA LEU A 6 1.64 0.23 -2.35
C LEU A 6 1.68 1.75 -2.27
N GLY A 7 1.97 2.28 -1.09
CA GLY A 7 2.25 3.68 -0.83
C GLY A 7 3.29 3.85 0.28
N VAL A 8 4.07 4.92 0.17
CA VAL A 8 5.27 5.18 0.99
C VAL A 8 5.34 6.62 1.53
N ALA A 9 4.30 7.42 1.36
CA ALA A 9 4.22 8.79 1.86
C ALA A 9 3.74 8.83 3.31
N SER A 10 4.31 9.75 4.09
CA SER A 10 3.84 10.08 5.45
C SER A 10 2.88 11.27 5.45
N ALA A 11 1.80 11.15 6.23
CA ALA A 11 0.76 12.14 6.57
C ALA A 11 -0.09 12.67 5.40
N THR A 12 0.54 12.96 4.26
CA THR A 12 -0.12 13.53 3.08
C THR A 12 0.42 12.87 1.81
N PRO A 13 -0.43 12.57 0.82
CA PRO A 13 0.06 12.07 -0.44
C PRO A 13 0.81 13.19 -1.18
N THR A 14 1.69 12.79 -2.08
CA THR A 14 2.37 13.71 -3.00
C THR A 14 1.97 13.38 -4.44
N ALA A 15 2.45 14.17 -5.41
CA ALA A 15 2.20 13.88 -6.82
C ALA A 15 2.78 12.51 -7.27
N THR A 16 3.74 11.95 -6.51
CA THR A 16 4.48 10.73 -6.87
C THR A 16 4.44 9.64 -5.81
N ARG A 17 3.97 9.93 -4.58
CA ARG A 17 3.89 8.97 -3.47
C ARG A 17 2.49 8.95 -2.85
N HIS A 18 1.98 7.76 -2.62
CA HIS A 18 0.67 7.44 -2.04
C HIS A 18 0.81 7.14 -0.55
N LEU A 19 -0.31 7.18 0.16
CA LEU A 19 -0.38 6.95 1.61
C LEU A 19 -0.05 5.51 1.99
N SER A 20 0.36 5.34 3.24
CA SER A 20 0.85 4.09 3.84
C SER A 20 -0.02 2.88 3.52
N SER A 21 0.57 1.93 2.81
CA SER A 21 0.01 0.59 2.62
C SER A 21 1.06 -0.34 2.01
N VAL A 22 1.12 -1.58 2.50
CA VAL A 22 2.02 -2.63 2.00
C VAL A 22 1.23 -3.92 1.85
N ALA A 23 1.32 -4.55 0.67
CA ALA A 23 0.74 -5.87 0.46
C ALA A 23 1.83 -6.94 0.52
N VAL A 24 1.61 -7.98 1.31
CA VAL A 24 2.45 -9.16 1.36
C VAL A 24 1.68 -10.32 0.75
N TRP A 25 2.25 -10.91 -0.29
CA TRP A 25 1.71 -12.09 -0.96
C TRP A 25 2.42 -13.35 -0.49
N ARG A 26 1.63 -14.35 -0.08
CA ARG A 26 2.08 -15.68 0.33
C ARG A 26 1.09 -16.71 -0.19
N GLU A 27 1.56 -17.67 -0.98
CA GLU A 27 0.80 -18.86 -1.42
C GLU A 27 -0.63 -18.58 -1.94
N GLY A 28 -0.84 -17.44 -2.60
CA GLY A 28 -2.15 -17.06 -3.13
C GLY A 28 -3.04 -16.26 -2.19
N SER A 29 -2.60 -16.03 -0.95
CA SER A 29 -3.21 -15.11 0.02
C SER A 29 -2.46 -13.77 0.06
N VAL A 30 -3.21 -12.70 0.33
CA VAL A 30 -2.68 -11.34 0.51
C VAL A 30 -2.95 -10.88 1.94
N PHE A 31 -1.88 -10.41 2.58
CA PHE A 31 -1.88 -9.74 3.88
C PHE A 31 -1.63 -8.27 3.62
N LEU A 32 -2.58 -7.41 3.98
CA LEU A 32 -2.48 -5.97 3.75
C LEU A 32 -2.10 -5.28 5.07
N PHE A 33 -0.97 -4.61 5.12
CA PHE A 33 -0.53 -3.82 6.26
C PHE A 33 -0.78 -2.35 5.95
N ASP A 34 -1.62 -1.72 6.76
CA ASP A 34 -2.29 -0.45 6.53
C ASP A 34 -3.06 -0.37 5.19
N CYS A 35 -4.04 0.50 5.18
CA CYS A 35 -4.91 0.76 4.05
C CYS A 35 -5.17 2.27 3.93
N GLY A 36 -4.12 3.04 3.69
CA GLY A 36 -4.23 4.45 3.34
C GLY A 36 -5.13 4.72 2.14
N GLU A 37 -5.54 5.99 1.99
CA GLU A 37 -6.36 6.40 0.85
C GLU A 37 -5.71 5.93 -0.47
N ASN A 38 -6.54 5.40 -1.38
CA ASN A 38 -6.14 4.90 -2.69
C ASN A 38 -5.38 3.55 -2.71
N ALA A 39 -5.17 2.88 -1.57
CA ALA A 39 -4.51 1.56 -1.50
C ALA A 39 -5.13 0.55 -2.49
N GLN A 40 -6.47 0.50 -2.58
CA GLN A 40 -7.16 -0.39 -3.50
C GLN A 40 -6.82 -0.16 -4.98
N MET A 41 -6.45 1.06 -5.38
CA MET A 41 -6.05 1.39 -6.76
C MET A 41 -4.60 1.00 -6.99
N ARG A 42 -3.73 1.19 -5.98
CA ARG A 42 -2.33 0.73 -6.01
C ARG A 42 -2.25 -0.78 -6.15
N MET A 43 -3.11 -1.53 -5.46
CA MET A 43 -3.23 -2.98 -5.66
C MET A 43 -3.53 -3.35 -7.13
N LEU A 44 -4.49 -2.65 -7.77
CA LEU A 44 -4.82 -2.89 -9.18
C LEU A 44 -3.64 -2.59 -10.12
N GLN A 45 -2.93 -1.49 -9.87
CA GLN A 45 -1.77 -1.07 -10.67
C GLN A 45 -0.58 -2.03 -10.49
N GLY A 46 -0.38 -2.53 -9.27
CA GLY A 46 0.57 -3.58 -8.95
C GLY A 46 0.17 -4.97 -9.44
N GLY A 47 -1.02 -5.15 -10.01
CA GLY A 47 -1.49 -6.46 -10.48
C GLY A 47 -1.91 -7.43 -9.36
N LEU A 48 -2.05 -6.93 -8.13
CA LEU A 48 -2.52 -7.71 -6.98
C LEU A 48 -4.05 -7.80 -7.00
N LYS A 49 -4.57 -9.01 -6.75
CA LYS A 49 -6.01 -9.22 -6.68
C LYS A 49 -6.51 -8.92 -5.28
N ARG A 50 -7.32 -7.87 -5.14
CA ARG A 50 -8.00 -7.53 -3.88
C ARG A 50 -8.88 -8.66 -3.34
N SER A 51 -9.41 -9.51 -4.22
CA SER A 51 -10.19 -10.70 -3.83
C SER A 51 -9.36 -11.77 -3.10
N GLN A 52 -8.03 -11.69 -3.13
CA GLN A 52 -7.13 -12.60 -2.42
C GLN A 52 -6.71 -12.08 -1.04
N ILE A 53 -7.22 -10.91 -0.61
CA ILE A 53 -6.96 -10.40 0.74
C ILE A 53 -7.66 -11.33 1.73
N ASP A 54 -6.90 -11.85 2.69
CA ASP A 54 -7.43 -12.63 3.81
C ASP A 54 -7.32 -11.86 5.12
N TYR A 55 -6.28 -11.03 5.26
CA TYR A 55 -6.01 -10.24 6.46
C TYR A 55 -5.71 -8.79 6.10
N ILE A 56 -6.23 -7.85 6.90
CA ILE A 56 -5.80 -6.45 6.91
C ILE A 56 -5.38 -6.09 8.33
N PHE A 57 -4.16 -5.60 8.48
CA PHE A 57 -3.58 -5.15 9.74
C PHE A 57 -3.48 -3.63 9.72
N ILE A 58 -4.10 -2.95 10.69
CA ILE A 58 -4.06 -1.50 10.83
C ILE A 58 -3.16 -1.18 12.02
N SER A 59 -2.10 -0.42 11.76
CA SER A 59 -1.13 -0.03 12.79
C SER A 59 -1.76 0.93 13.82
N HIS A 60 -2.47 1.96 13.36
CA HIS A 60 -3.08 2.99 14.20
C HIS A 60 -4.13 3.84 13.45
N PHE A 61 -4.80 4.74 14.17
CA PHE A 61 -5.82 5.64 13.63
C PHE A 61 -5.30 7.03 13.26
N ASP A 62 -4.26 7.09 12.43
CA ASP A 62 -4.00 8.24 11.57
C ASP A 62 -4.55 8.01 10.17
N THR A 63 -5.12 9.07 9.60
CA THR A 63 -5.98 8.98 8.40
C THR A 63 -5.26 8.36 7.20
N ASP A 64 -3.95 8.58 7.08
CA ASP A 64 -3.10 8.00 6.05
C ASP A 64 -2.85 6.49 6.18
N HIS A 65 -3.26 5.86 7.29
CA HIS A 65 -3.11 4.43 7.51
C HIS A 65 -4.42 3.63 7.35
N TYR A 66 -5.60 4.26 7.45
CA TYR A 66 -6.87 3.53 7.40
C TYR A 66 -7.95 4.08 6.45
N ALA A 67 -7.80 5.30 5.93
CA ALA A 67 -8.88 5.96 5.17
C ALA A 67 -9.34 5.21 3.90
N GLY A 68 -8.52 4.32 3.36
CA GLY A 68 -8.86 3.48 2.21
C GLY A 68 -9.78 2.28 2.53
N LEU A 69 -9.96 1.94 3.82
CA LEU A 69 -10.67 0.72 4.25
C LEU A 69 -12.10 0.65 3.71
N ILE A 70 -12.91 1.69 3.94
CA ILE A 70 -14.34 1.67 3.59
C ILE A 70 -14.50 1.45 2.08
N GLY A 71 -13.75 2.18 1.27
CA GLY A 71 -13.79 2.03 -0.19
C GLY A 71 -13.33 0.65 -0.66
N LEU A 72 -12.31 0.06 -0.03
CA LEU A 72 -11.82 -1.28 -0.35
C LEU A 72 -12.89 -2.34 -0.03
N LEU A 73 -13.43 -2.33 1.19
CA LEU A 73 -14.42 -3.31 1.64
C LEU A 73 -15.73 -3.19 0.85
N SER A 74 -16.25 -1.98 0.60
CA SER A 74 -17.39 -1.78 -0.31
C SER A 74 -17.12 -2.31 -1.72
N THR A 75 -15.88 -2.21 -2.19
CA THR A 75 -15.51 -2.76 -3.51
C THR A 75 -15.53 -4.28 -3.51
N LEU A 76 -15.04 -4.93 -2.45
CA LEU A 76 -15.11 -6.38 -2.31
C LEU A 76 -16.56 -6.89 -2.27
N GLN A 77 -17.46 -6.12 -1.63
CA GLN A 77 -18.89 -6.38 -1.65
C GLN A 77 -19.46 -6.38 -3.07
N LEU A 78 -19.14 -5.34 -3.86
CA LEU A 78 -19.58 -5.24 -5.26
C LEU A 78 -19.00 -6.35 -6.14
N GLN A 79 -17.84 -6.88 -5.78
CA GLN A 79 -17.19 -8.01 -6.44
C GLN A 79 -17.75 -9.37 -6.01
N ARG A 80 -18.80 -9.39 -5.17
CA ARG A 80 -19.43 -10.61 -4.66
C ARG A 80 -18.44 -11.55 -3.99
N ARG A 81 -17.53 -10.98 -3.19
CA ARG A 81 -16.68 -11.77 -2.30
C ARG A 81 -17.58 -12.67 -1.45
N ASP A 82 -17.14 -13.90 -1.22
CA ASP A 82 -17.81 -14.91 -0.39
C ASP A 82 -16.92 -15.41 0.76
N ARG A 83 -15.60 -15.23 0.63
CA ARG A 83 -14.61 -15.54 1.67
C ARG A 83 -14.67 -14.55 2.83
N LYS A 84 -14.52 -15.02 4.07
CA LYS A 84 -14.31 -14.15 5.24
C LYS A 84 -13.03 -13.31 5.10
N ILE A 85 -12.97 -12.17 5.77
CA ILE A 85 -11.75 -11.35 5.90
C ILE A 85 -11.53 -11.01 7.37
N THR A 86 -10.29 -11.06 7.84
CA THR A 86 -9.95 -10.71 9.21
C THR A 86 -9.32 -9.32 9.24
N LEU A 87 -9.87 -8.40 10.03
CA LEU A 87 -9.32 -7.08 10.29
C LEU A 87 -8.69 -7.08 11.68
N VAL A 88 -7.42 -6.73 11.75
CA VAL A 88 -6.64 -6.66 12.98
C VAL A 88 -6.20 -5.21 13.20
N GLY A 89 -6.34 -4.68 14.41
CA GLY A 89 -5.92 -3.31 14.71
C GLY A 89 -6.27 -2.87 16.12
N PRO A 90 -6.17 -1.57 16.43
CA PRO A 90 -6.59 -1.03 17.72
C PRO A 90 -8.08 -1.21 17.99
N GLU A 91 -8.47 -1.23 19.26
CA GLU A 91 -9.87 -1.10 19.69
C GLU A 91 -10.58 0.10 19.05
N GLY A 92 -11.81 -0.12 18.57
CA GLY A 92 -12.62 0.88 17.86
C GLY A 92 -12.63 0.69 16.33
N LEU A 93 -11.87 -0.28 15.82
CA LEU A 93 -11.87 -0.67 14.41
C LEU A 93 -13.25 -1.24 14.00
N SER A 94 -13.83 -2.12 14.82
CA SER A 94 -15.15 -2.70 14.58
C SER A 94 -16.23 -1.61 14.53
N GLU A 95 -16.26 -0.74 15.55
CA GLU A 95 -17.17 0.41 15.64
C GLU A 95 -17.05 1.33 14.41
N PHE A 96 -15.82 1.69 14.02
CA PHE A 96 -15.59 2.52 12.84
C PHE A 96 -16.15 1.91 11.56
N ILE A 97 -15.88 0.62 11.33
CA ILE A 97 -16.32 -0.07 10.11
C ILE A 97 -17.84 -0.22 10.08
N GLU A 98 -18.43 -0.68 11.19
CA GLU A 98 -19.88 -0.90 11.30
C GLU A 98 -20.66 0.41 11.13
N TRP A 99 -20.23 1.48 11.81
CA TRP A 99 -20.87 2.79 11.71
C TRP A 99 -20.87 3.31 10.26
N ASN A 100 -19.76 3.19 9.53
CA ASN A 100 -19.68 3.68 8.14
C ASN A 100 -20.58 2.90 7.19
N PHE A 101 -20.74 1.59 7.40
CA PHE A 101 -21.64 0.77 6.61
C PHE A 101 -23.11 1.00 6.94
N GLU A 102 -23.44 1.21 8.22
CA GLU A 102 -24.77 1.63 8.63
C GLU A 102 -25.13 2.98 8.02
N PHE A 103 -24.24 3.98 8.14
CA PHE A 103 -24.42 5.31 7.57
C PHE A 103 -24.67 5.27 6.06
N SER A 104 -23.93 4.40 5.35
CA SER A 104 -24.04 4.26 3.89
C SER A 104 -25.14 3.29 3.43
N ASN A 105 -25.84 2.64 4.37
CA ASN A 105 -26.80 1.56 4.10
C ASN A 105 -26.22 0.45 3.20
N ILE A 106 -24.97 0.08 3.45
CA ILE A 106 -24.28 -1.01 2.75
C ILE A 106 -24.35 -2.26 3.62
N LYS A 107 -24.85 -3.36 3.05
CA LYS A 107 -24.81 -4.68 3.68
C LYS A 107 -23.75 -5.52 3.00
N LEU A 108 -22.80 -6.04 3.76
CA LEU A 108 -21.79 -6.96 3.25
C LEU A 108 -22.39 -8.37 3.07
N ASN A 109 -21.93 -9.09 2.06
CA ASN A 109 -22.31 -10.47 1.73
C ASN A 109 -21.24 -11.48 2.17
N TYR A 110 -20.18 -11.00 2.82
CA TYR A 110 -19.10 -11.77 3.40
C TYR A 110 -18.89 -11.33 4.85
N GLU A 111 -18.31 -12.23 5.64
CA GLU A 111 -18.04 -12.01 7.06
C GLU A 111 -16.75 -11.21 7.26
N ILE A 112 -16.80 -10.27 8.21
CA ILE A 112 -15.61 -9.61 8.75
C ILE A 112 -15.40 -10.15 10.17
N GLU A 113 -14.22 -10.70 10.41
CA GLU A 113 -13.74 -11.08 11.73
C GLU A 113 -12.85 -9.94 12.26
N TYR A 114 -13.12 -9.47 13.48
CA TYR A 114 -12.32 -8.40 14.10
C TYR A 114 -11.41 -8.97 15.19
N VAL A 115 -10.14 -8.58 15.16
CA VAL A 115 -9.16 -8.82 16.23
C VAL A 115 -8.66 -7.46 16.70
N GLU A 116 -9.22 -6.99 17.80
CA GLU A 116 -8.93 -5.66 18.36
C GLU A 116 -7.95 -5.79 19.52
N LEU A 117 -6.94 -4.93 19.52
CA LEU A 117 -5.90 -4.88 20.55
C LEU A 117 -6.09 -3.62 21.41
N SER A 118 -6.19 -3.81 22.71
CA SER A 118 -6.22 -2.74 23.70
C SER A 118 -4.87 -2.04 23.80
N ASP A 119 -4.84 -0.81 24.32
CA ASP A 119 -3.60 -0.02 24.42
C ASP A 119 -2.62 -0.51 25.50
N ASP A 120 -3.07 -1.35 26.41
CA ASP A 120 -2.30 -1.95 27.50
C ASP A 120 -1.68 -3.32 27.16
N PHE A 121 -1.94 -3.87 25.97
CA PHE A 121 -1.37 -5.14 25.54
C PHE A 121 0.17 -5.07 25.37
N GLU A 122 0.90 -6.12 25.72
CA GLU A 122 2.36 -6.15 25.56
C GLU A 122 2.84 -6.92 24.32
N HIS A 123 2.12 -7.99 24.00
CA HIS A 123 2.45 -8.94 22.93
C HIS A 123 1.32 -9.92 22.70
N GLU A 124 0.95 -10.13 21.44
CA GLU A 124 -0.07 -11.12 21.08
C GLU A 124 0.24 -11.78 19.73
N ARG A 125 -0.12 -13.06 19.59
CA ARG A 125 -0.20 -13.72 18.28
C ARG A 125 -1.62 -13.55 17.73
N VAL A 126 -1.83 -12.45 17.02
CA VAL A 126 -3.11 -12.09 16.40
C VAL A 126 -3.57 -13.05 15.30
N VAL A 127 -2.62 -13.82 14.74
CA VAL A 127 -2.89 -14.95 13.83
C VAL A 127 -1.93 -16.08 14.17
N ASP A 128 -2.42 -17.30 14.39
CA ASP A 128 -1.59 -18.51 14.55
C ASP A 128 -2.23 -19.66 13.76
N THR A 129 -1.59 -20.03 12.65
CA THR A 129 -2.00 -21.14 11.77
C THR A 129 -0.92 -22.21 11.75
N ASP A 130 -1.19 -23.39 11.19
CA ASP A 130 -0.19 -24.47 11.13
C ASP A 130 1.09 -24.10 10.35
N ASP A 131 1.01 -23.17 9.40
CA ASP A 131 2.12 -22.82 8.50
C ASP A 131 2.78 -21.48 8.80
N TYR A 132 2.08 -20.55 9.47
CA TYR A 132 2.59 -19.22 9.80
C TYR A 132 1.84 -18.59 10.97
N TYR A 133 2.45 -17.57 11.57
CA TYR A 133 1.81 -16.74 12.58
C TYR A 133 2.11 -15.25 12.34
N VAL A 134 1.25 -14.38 12.86
CA VAL A 134 1.48 -12.94 12.93
C VAL A 134 1.49 -12.54 14.40
N GLU A 135 2.60 -11.98 14.86
CA GLU A 135 2.72 -11.38 16.19
C GLU A 135 2.62 -9.86 16.12
N ALA A 136 2.03 -9.27 17.17
CA ALA A 136 1.82 -7.84 17.33
C ALA A 136 2.48 -7.36 18.63
N ARG A 137 3.02 -6.14 18.61
CA ARG A 137 3.55 -5.45 19.80
C ARG A 137 3.26 -3.95 19.72
N PRO A 138 3.05 -3.26 20.86
CA PRO A 138 2.88 -1.82 20.86
C PRO A 138 4.19 -1.11 20.48
N LEU A 139 4.07 -0.06 19.68
CA LEU A 139 5.13 0.84 19.26
C LEU A 139 5.07 2.16 20.06
N ASN A 140 6.06 3.04 19.84
CA ASN A 140 6.17 4.30 20.57
C ASN A 140 5.80 5.48 19.65
N HIS A 141 4.50 5.73 19.50
CA HIS A 141 3.99 6.82 18.66
C HIS A 141 3.11 7.79 19.47
N SER A 142 2.72 8.92 18.85
CA SER A 142 1.88 9.94 19.49
C SER A 142 0.47 9.43 19.84
N LYS A 143 -0.02 8.47 19.05
CA LYS A 143 -1.22 7.65 19.30
C LYS A 143 -0.79 6.20 19.50
N PHE A 144 -1.68 5.41 20.10
CA PHE A 144 -1.45 3.97 20.20
C PHE A 144 -1.25 3.36 18.80
N CYS A 145 -0.10 2.69 18.64
CA CYS A 145 0.36 2.17 17.37
C CYS A 145 0.92 0.75 17.55
N ILE A 146 0.67 -0.10 16.56
CA ILE A 146 0.96 -1.52 16.59
C ILE A 146 1.92 -1.86 15.46
N GLY A 147 3.01 -2.54 15.82
CA GLY A 147 3.92 -3.16 14.87
C GLY A 147 3.58 -4.63 14.70
N TYR A 148 3.82 -5.17 13.51
CA TYR A 148 3.49 -6.55 13.17
C TYR A 148 4.69 -7.31 12.64
N ARG A 149 4.77 -8.61 12.94
CA ARG A 149 5.70 -9.54 12.30
C ARG A 149 4.95 -10.75 11.79
N LEU A 150 5.01 -10.98 10.48
CA LEU A 150 4.58 -12.21 9.83
C LEU A 150 5.76 -13.18 9.77
N GLN A 151 5.58 -14.38 10.34
CA GLN A 151 6.60 -15.42 10.39
C GLN A 151 6.00 -16.74 9.87
N GLU A 152 6.59 -17.28 8.80
CA GLU A 152 6.34 -18.67 8.43
C GLU A 152 7.01 -19.60 9.43
N LYS A 153 6.34 -20.70 9.79
CA LYS A 153 6.91 -21.74 10.64
C LYS A 153 7.99 -22.49 9.86
N ASP A 154 8.99 -22.97 10.59
CA ASP A 154 10.10 -23.70 9.98
C ASP A 154 9.60 -24.97 9.31
N LEU A 155 10.09 -25.19 8.09
CA LEU A 155 9.79 -26.41 7.37
C LEU A 155 10.81 -27.48 7.76
N PRO A 156 10.40 -28.75 7.78
CA PRO A 156 11.35 -29.86 7.85
C PRO A 156 12.42 -29.73 6.77
N GLY A 157 13.59 -30.29 7.08
CA GLY A 157 14.66 -30.43 6.11
C GLY A 157 14.22 -31.20 4.88
N LYS A 158 14.99 -31.03 3.79
CA LYS A 158 14.79 -31.87 2.62
C LYS A 158 15.18 -33.30 2.97
N VAL A 159 14.33 -34.25 2.56
CA VAL A 159 14.68 -35.67 2.60
C VAL A 159 15.68 -35.95 1.50
N ASP A 160 16.77 -36.61 1.85
CA ASP A 160 17.69 -37.24 0.91
C ASP A 160 17.02 -38.51 0.34
N ALA A 161 16.39 -38.36 -0.83
CA ALA A 161 15.60 -39.42 -1.43
C ALA A 161 16.45 -40.63 -1.85
N GLU A 162 17.70 -40.41 -2.25
CA GLU A 162 18.61 -41.49 -2.65
C GLU A 162 18.98 -42.32 -1.41
N LYS A 163 19.41 -41.68 -0.32
CA LYS A 163 19.68 -42.41 0.93
C LYS A 163 18.46 -43.10 1.52
N ALA A 164 17.29 -42.47 1.43
CA ALA A 164 16.05 -43.06 1.93
C ALA A 164 15.74 -44.37 1.18
N GLN A 165 15.87 -44.37 -0.15
CA GLN A 165 15.67 -45.55 -0.98
C GLN A 165 16.72 -46.63 -0.70
N GLU A 166 18.00 -46.25 -0.55
CA GLU A 166 19.08 -47.18 -0.19
C GLU A 166 18.84 -47.87 1.17
N GLN A 167 18.21 -47.16 2.11
CA GLN A 167 17.86 -47.68 3.43
C GLN A 167 16.49 -48.38 3.45
N GLY A 168 15.86 -48.66 2.31
CA GLY A 168 14.63 -49.44 2.23
C GLY A 168 13.33 -48.66 2.48
N ILE A 169 13.37 -47.33 2.47
CA ILE A 169 12.18 -46.48 2.59
C ILE A 169 11.45 -46.41 1.25
N SER A 170 10.27 -47.01 1.18
CA SER A 170 9.44 -47.09 -0.04
C SER A 170 8.06 -46.45 0.10
N GLU A 171 7.52 -46.38 1.32
CA GLU A 171 6.13 -45.98 1.56
C GLU A 171 6.00 -44.49 1.94
N ASP A 172 4.94 -43.84 1.44
CA ASP A 172 4.69 -42.40 1.68
C ASP A 172 4.59 -42.04 3.17
N TRP A 173 4.03 -42.94 4.00
CA TRP A 173 3.89 -42.71 5.43
C TRP A 173 5.26 -42.70 6.13
N GLN A 174 6.22 -43.52 5.67
CA GLN A 174 7.58 -43.56 6.20
C GLN A 174 8.30 -42.23 5.93
N TYR A 175 8.19 -41.71 4.70
CA TYR A 175 8.71 -40.39 4.35
C TYR A 175 8.10 -39.27 5.20
N LYS A 176 6.80 -39.37 5.52
CA LYS A 176 6.09 -38.39 6.36
C LYS A 176 6.57 -38.44 7.81
N ASP A 177 6.72 -39.62 8.39
CA ASP A 177 7.20 -39.78 9.76
C ASP A 177 8.68 -39.36 9.91
N LEU A 178 9.53 -39.71 8.95
CA LEU A 178 10.91 -39.22 8.90
C LEU A 178 10.97 -37.69 8.84
N LYS A 179 10.14 -37.04 8.00
CA LYS A 179 10.04 -35.57 7.95
C LYS A 179 9.50 -34.97 9.24
N ALA A 180 8.69 -35.70 10.00
CA ALA A 180 8.18 -35.29 11.30
C ALA A 180 9.21 -35.48 12.44
N GLY A 181 10.43 -35.96 12.12
CA GLY A 181 11.48 -36.20 13.11
C GLY A 181 11.36 -37.54 13.82
N LYS A 182 10.52 -38.46 13.33
CA LYS A 182 10.35 -39.79 13.91
C LYS A 182 11.19 -40.82 13.15
N ASP A 183 11.80 -41.74 13.89
CA ASP A 183 12.48 -42.89 13.31
C ASP A 183 11.45 -43.91 12.80
N VAL A 184 11.80 -44.62 11.73
CA VAL A 184 10.93 -45.60 11.08
C VAL A 184 11.54 -46.99 11.22
N GLU A 185 10.76 -47.94 11.72
CA GLU A 185 11.13 -49.36 11.72
C GLU A 185 10.57 -50.03 10.47
N LEU A 186 11.41 -50.79 9.75
CA LEU A 186 11.06 -51.54 8.56
C LEU A 186 10.59 -52.96 8.92
N ASP A 187 9.97 -53.64 7.97
CA ASP A 187 9.46 -55.00 8.14
C ASP A 187 10.57 -56.03 8.49
N ASP A 188 11.82 -55.74 8.15
CA ASP A 188 12.99 -56.57 8.48
C ASP A 188 13.60 -56.27 9.86
N GLY A 189 13.01 -55.33 10.62
CA GLY A 189 13.47 -54.88 11.93
C GLY A 189 14.55 -53.79 11.90
N THR A 190 14.95 -53.32 10.71
CA THR A 190 15.90 -52.21 10.58
C THR A 190 15.24 -50.89 11.00
N VAL A 191 15.93 -50.11 11.84
CA VAL A 191 15.47 -48.77 12.25
C VAL A 191 16.22 -47.70 11.47
N VAL A 192 15.48 -46.97 10.62
CA VAL A 192 15.97 -45.82 9.86
C VAL A 192 15.76 -44.56 10.67
N LYS A 193 16.86 -43.86 10.96
CA LYS A 193 16.80 -42.62 11.75
C LYS A 193 16.45 -41.42 10.89
N SER A 194 15.55 -40.59 11.38
CA SER A 194 15.18 -39.33 10.71
C SER A 194 16.41 -38.43 10.49
N ALA A 195 17.30 -38.35 11.48
CA ALA A 195 18.49 -37.50 11.41
C ALA A 195 19.51 -37.90 10.32
N ASP A 196 19.49 -39.15 9.86
CA ASP A 196 20.40 -39.65 8.81
C ASP A 196 19.89 -39.33 7.40
N ILE A 197 18.58 -39.11 7.27
CA ILE A 197 17.85 -38.95 6.00
C ILE A 197 17.38 -37.51 5.78
N VAL A 198 16.94 -36.83 6.85
CA VAL A 198 16.36 -35.49 6.78
C VAL A 198 17.43 -34.45 7.08
N GLY A 199 17.64 -33.53 6.13
CA GLY A 199 18.59 -32.44 6.32
C GLY A 199 18.18 -31.45 7.42
N HIS A 200 18.97 -30.40 7.60
CA HIS A 200 18.65 -29.35 8.58
C HIS A 200 17.29 -28.68 8.30
N PRO A 201 16.55 -28.30 9.35
CA PRO A 201 15.32 -27.51 9.22
C PRO A 201 15.55 -26.28 8.36
N ARG A 202 14.54 -25.93 7.58
CA ARG A 202 14.56 -24.78 6.68
C ARG A 202 13.79 -23.64 7.36
N PRO A 203 14.48 -22.57 7.79
CA PRO A 203 13.81 -21.46 8.46
C PRO A 203 12.72 -20.87 7.57
N GLY A 204 11.56 -20.60 8.15
CA GLY A 204 10.47 -19.95 7.43
C GLY A 204 10.80 -18.50 7.07
N ASP A 205 10.18 -17.99 6.00
CA ASP A 205 10.30 -16.58 5.64
C ASP A 205 9.67 -15.66 6.70
N SER A 206 10.24 -14.47 6.86
CA SER A 206 9.81 -13.52 7.88
C SER A 206 9.84 -12.07 7.41
N PHE A 207 8.81 -11.33 7.81
CA PHE A 207 8.62 -9.92 7.48
C PHE A 207 8.14 -9.15 8.71
N ALA A 208 8.80 -8.04 9.04
CA ALA A 208 8.35 -7.10 10.06
C ALA A 208 7.88 -5.80 9.41
N TYR A 209 6.71 -5.34 9.83
CA TYR A 209 6.10 -4.07 9.46
C TYR A 209 6.12 -3.13 10.67
N ILE A 210 7.01 -2.14 10.62
CA ILE A 210 7.20 -1.15 11.67
C ILE A 210 7.02 0.23 11.03
N THR A 211 5.91 0.88 11.31
CA THR A 211 5.63 2.24 10.84
C THR A 211 5.86 3.22 11.98
N ASP A 212 5.28 4.41 11.88
CA ASP A 212 4.90 5.37 12.91
C ASP A 212 5.34 4.95 14.32
N THR A 213 6.59 5.28 14.64
CA THR A 213 7.23 5.02 15.92
C THR A 213 8.49 5.84 16.06
N LYS A 214 8.78 6.26 17.29
CA LYS A 214 10.14 6.53 17.76
C LYS A 214 10.91 5.22 17.91
N TYR A 215 12.22 5.30 18.05
CA TYR A 215 13.00 4.14 18.48
C TYR A 215 12.37 3.51 19.75
N CYS A 216 12.09 2.20 19.71
CA CYS A 216 11.55 1.48 20.85
C CYS A 216 12.02 0.02 20.90
N PRO A 217 12.19 -0.60 22.08
CA PRO A 217 12.65 -1.99 22.19
C PRO A 217 11.71 -3.01 21.51
N ASN A 218 10.42 -2.73 21.42
CA ASN A 218 9.47 -3.61 20.77
C ASN A 218 9.68 -3.69 19.26
N SER A 219 10.15 -2.60 18.63
CA SER A 219 10.55 -2.61 17.22
C SER A 219 11.68 -3.63 16.95
N VAL A 220 12.69 -3.65 17.83
CA VAL A 220 13.81 -4.61 17.76
C VAL A 220 13.33 -6.05 17.96
N LYS A 221 12.40 -6.28 18.89
CA LYS A 221 11.83 -7.62 19.14
C LYS A 221 11.07 -8.15 17.91
N LEU A 222 10.22 -7.33 17.30
CA LEU A 222 9.49 -7.70 16.07
C LEU A 222 10.46 -7.99 14.91
N ALA A 223 11.49 -7.14 14.75
CA ALA A 223 12.46 -7.25 13.67
C ALA A 223 13.49 -8.37 13.83
N LYS A 224 13.53 -9.05 14.97
CA LYS A 224 14.63 -9.97 15.33
C LYS A 224 14.79 -11.09 14.31
N ASN A 225 15.97 -11.15 13.69
CA ASN A 225 16.38 -12.12 12.66
C ASN A 225 15.44 -12.19 11.44
N THR A 226 14.71 -11.12 11.10
CA THR A 226 13.79 -11.15 9.97
C THR A 226 14.50 -11.20 8.62
N ASN A 227 13.86 -11.74 7.58
CA ASN A 227 14.36 -11.63 6.21
C ASN A 227 14.24 -10.19 5.72
N VAL A 228 13.09 -9.55 5.98
CA VAL A 228 12.84 -8.15 5.60
C VAL A 228 12.23 -7.42 6.79
N LEU A 229 12.88 -6.34 7.21
CA LEU A 229 12.31 -5.32 8.06
C LEU A 229 11.90 -4.14 7.20
N LEU A 230 10.62 -3.78 7.19
CA LEU A 230 10.15 -2.52 6.67
C LEU A 230 9.94 -1.56 7.85
N HIS A 231 10.68 -0.45 7.85
CA HIS A 231 10.70 0.53 8.94
C HIS A 231 10.42 1.95 8.41
N GLU A 232 9.67 2.76 9.14
CA GLU A 232 9.55 4.18 8.82
C GLU A 232 10.91 4.90 8.91
N ALA A 233 11.13 5.87 8.03
CA ALA A 233 12.25 6.80 8.09
C ALA A 233 11.72 8.18 7.70
N THR A 234 10.77 8.69 8.49
CA THR A 234 10.05 9.92 8.16
C THR A 234 11.00 11.11 8.05
N PHE A 235 12.09 11.11 8.83
CA PHE A 235 13.07 12.19 8.87
C PHE A 235 14.52 11.73 8.68
N SER A 236 15.39 12.69 8.35
CA SER A 236 16.84 12.54 8.37
C SER A 236 17.35 12.83 9.77
N GLU A 237 18.59 12.43 10.05
CA GLU A 237 19.25 12.71 11.33
C GLU A 237 19.25 14.20 11.68
N SER A 238 19.39 15.07 10.68
CA SER A 238 19.36 16.54 10.87
C SER A 238 18.04 17.09 11.44
N LEU A 239 16.99 16.27 11.42
CA LEU A 239 15.65 16.59 11.91
C LEU A 239 15.20 15.62 13.02
N SER A 240 16.14 15.04 13.75
CA SER A 240 15.86 14.14 14.89
C SER A 240 14.95 14.78 15.93
N ASP A 241 15.13 16.07 16.25
CA ASP A 241 14.22 16.81 17.14
C ASP A 241 12.76 16.79 16.63
N LYS A 242 12.56 16.91 15.31
CA LYS A 242 11.22 16.89 14.72
C LYS A 242 10.64 15.48 14.75
N ALA A 243 11.47 14.46 14.51
CA ALA A 243 11.07 13.06 14.61
C ALA A 243 10.56 12.76 16.04
N GLU A 244 11.34 13.14 17.05
CA GLU A 244 10.98 12.98 18.46
C GLU A 244 9.70 13.74 18.84
N GLU A 245 9.55 14.99 18.39
CA GLU A 245 8.35 15.80 18.64
C GLU A 245 7.07 15.16 18.06
N THR A 246 7.19 14.51 16.90
CA THR A 246 6.03 13.99 16.15
C THR A 246 5.81 12.49 16.30
N GLY A 247 6.62 11.80 17.11
CA GLY A 247 6.45 10.36 17.34
C GLY A 247 7.02 9.48 16.23
N HIS A 248 7.99 9.98 15.47
CA HIS A 248 8.56 9.31 14.30
C HIS A 248 10.04 8.96 14.49
N SER A 249 10.58 8.21 13.52
CA SER A 249 11.97 7.79 13.47
C SER A 249 12.75 8.56 12.40
N THR A 250 14.04 8.69 12.65
CA THR A 250 15.00 9.05 11.60
C THR A 250 15.43 7.81 10.80
N ALA A 251 16.10 8.03 9.66
CA ALA A 251 16.76 6.96 8.91
C ALA A 251 17.82 6.21 9.75
N LYS A 252 18.49 6.90 10.68
CA LYS A 252 19.45 6.28 11.60
C LYS A 252 18.77 5.43 12.67
N ASP A 253 17.63 5.85 13.19
CA ASP A 253 16.85 5.04 14.13
C ASP A 253 16.41 3.73 13.48
N ALA A 254 15.93 3.79 12.24
CA ALA A 254 15.58 2.59 11.46
C ALA A 254 16.79 1.65 11.27
N ALA A 255 17.95 2.20 10.91
CA ALA A 255 19.19 1.43 10.78
C ALA A 255 19.69 0.83 12.10
N ARG A 256 19.52 1.56 13.21
CA ARG A 256 19.79 1.06 14.56
C ARG A 256 18.93 -0.15 14.89
N VAL A 257 17.62 -0.07 14.66
CA VAL A 257 16.70 -1.19 14.88
C VAL A 257 17.13 -2.40 14.03
N ALA A 258 17.44 -2.19 12.76
CA ALA A 258 17.91 -3.24 11.85
C ALA A 258 19.17 -3.95 12.36
N ASN A 259 20.16 -3.17 12.82
CA ASN A 259 21.41 -3.69 13.41
C ASN A 259 21.17 -4.50 14.67
N GLU A 260 20.46 -3.93 15.65
CA GLU A 260 20.18 -4.59 16.93
C GLU A 260 19.36 -5.88 16.73
N ALA A 261 18.43 -5.85 15.79
CA ALA A 261 17.58 -6.98 15.44
C ALA A 261 18.27 -8.04 14.59
N LYS A 262 19.40 -7.73 13.94
CA LYS A 262 20.09 -8.60 12.97
C LYS A 262 19.17 -9.03 11.83
N THR A 263 18.37 -8.09 11.31
CA THR A 263 17.57 -8.35 10.09
C THR A 263 18.50 -8.59 8.90
N LYS A 264 18.03 -9.29 7.86
CA LYS A 264 18.82 -9.50 6.63
C LYS A 264 18.73 -8.31 5.67
N LEU A 265 17.61 -7.59 5.66
CA LEU A 265 17.36 -6.45 4.79
C LEU A 265 16.47 -5.43 5.50
N LEU A 266 16.92 -4.16 5.53
CA LEU A 266 16.10 -3.02 5.92
C LEU A 266 15.50 -2.37 4.67
N VAL A 267 14.21 -2.08 4.72
CA VAL A 267 13.49 -1.32 3.70
C VAL A 267 12.90 -0.09 4.37
N ILE A 268 13.44 1.09 4.08
CA ILE A 268 12.93 2.34 4.64
C ILE A 268 11.71 2.83 3.85
N THR A 269 10.72 3.40 4.54
CA THR A 269 9.45 3.89 3.96
C THR A 269 8.94 5.12 4.71
N HIS A 270 7.68 5.52 4.45
CA HIS A 270 6.93 6.52 5.20
C HIS A 270 7.60 7.91 5.16
N PHE A 271 7.92 8.36 3.96
CA PHE A 271 8.75 9.54 3.77
C PHE A 271 7.94 10.82 3.90
N SER A 272 8.46 11.78 4.68
CA SER A 272 7.90 13.12 4.73
C SER A 272 7.90 13.77 3.34
N ALA A 273 6.80 14.46 3.00
CA ALA A 273 6.63 15.16 1.73
C ALA A 273 7.75 16.17 1.41
N ARG A 274 8.53 16.59 2.44
CA ARG A 274 9.69 17.49 2.29
C ARG A 274 10.83 16.92 1.46
N TYR A 275 11.00 15.59 1.46
CA TYR A 275 12.07 14.96 0.71
C TYR A 275 11.60 14.73 -0.72
N THR A 276 12.19 15.45 -1.66
CA THR A 276 12.04 15.21 -3.11
C THR A 276 12.97 14.10 -3.61
N ASN A 277 13.96 13.74 -2.79
CA ASN A 277 14.93 12.68 -3.05
C ASN A 277 15.12 11.86 -1.77
N GLU A 278 14.51 10.68 -1.70
CA GLU A 278 14.57 9.78 -0.55
C GLU A 278 15.95 9.13 -0.38
N TYR A 279 16.81 9.18 -1.41
CA TYR A 279 18.15 8.60 -1.35
C TYR A 279 19.08 9.31 -0.35
N VAL A 280 18.71 10.52 0.11
CA VAL A 280 19.42 11.16 1.24
C VAL A 280 19.25 10.36 2.53
N LEU A 281 18.05 9.84 2.77
CA LEU A 281 17.72 8.99 3.92
C LEU A 281 18.36 7.61 3.76
N LEU A 282 18.37 7.07 2.53
CA LEU A 282 19.04 5.82 2.22
C LEU A 282 20.53 5.88 2.57
N ARG A 283 21.19 6.98 2.23
CA ARG A 283 22.60 7.18 2.53
C ARG A 283 22.84 7.13 4.04
N GLU A 284 22.07 7.89 4.82
CA GLU A 284 22.19 7.90 6.28
C GLU A 284 21.95 6.53 6.89
N ALA A 285 20.92 5.81 6.45
CA ALA A 285 20.65 4.46 6.94
C ALA A 285 21.77 3.46 6.58
N ARG A 286 22.41 3.61 5.41
CA ARG A 286 23.50 2.74 4.96
C ARG A 286 24.83 2.98 5.67
N ASP A 287 25.02 4.15 6.25
CA ASP A 287 26.21 4.44 7.08
C ASP A 287 26.24 3.50 8.30
N ASP A 288 25.07 3.15 8.86
CA ASP A 288 24.96 2.27 10.02
C ASP A 288 24.57 0.82 9.64
N PHE A 289 23.69 0.61 8.64
CA PHE A 289 23.26 -0.71 8.18
C PHE A 289 23.27 -0.80 6.64
N PHE A 290 24.35 -1.34 6.08
CA PHE A 290 24.57 -1.38 4.62
C PHE A 290 23.46 -2.09 3.81
N PRO A 291 22.86 -3.22 4.26
CA PRO A 291 21.76 -3.90 3.57
C PRO A 291 20.42 -3.12 3.67
N THR A 292 20.41 -1.87 3.24
CA THR A 292 19.23 -0.99 3.26
C THR A 292 18.79 -0.63 1.84
N TRP A 293 17.48 -0.71 1.60
CA TRP A 293 16.78 -0.29 0.37
C TRP A 293 15.74 0.80 0.67
N VAL A 294 15.44 1.63 -0.33
CA VAL A 294 14.28 2.54 -0.31
C VAL A 294 13.04 1.79 -0.82
N ALA A 295 11.94 1.85 -0.08
CA ALA A 295 10.66 1.35 -0.56
C ALA A 295 10.24 2.10 -1.83
N THR A 296 10.18 1.38 -2.94
CA THR A 296 9.68 1.91 -4.22
C THR A 296 8.30 1.34 -4.46
N GLU A 297 7.30 2.20 -4.66
CA GLU A 297 5.93 1.74 -4.85
C GLU A 297 5.79 0.79 -6.04
N LEU A 298 5.01 -0.27 -5.86
CA LEU A 298 4.74 -1.35 -6.81
C LEU A 298 5.95 -2.19 -7.21
N ARG A 299 7.14 -1.94 -6.63
CA ARG A 299 8.31 -2.79 -6.83
C ARG A 299 8.24 -3.99 -5.87
N PRO A 300 8.15 -5.24 -6.35
CA PRO A 300 8.18 -6.41 -5.49
C PRO A 300 9.54 -6.57 -4.80
N ILE A 301 9.51 -7.01 -3.55
CA ILE A 301 10.68 -7.36 -2.73
C ILE A 301 10.50 -8.80 -2.27
N PHE A 302 11.46 -9.66 -2.58
CA PHE A 302 11.41 -11.08 -2.27
C PHE A 302 12.24 -11.35 -1.01
N THR A 303 11.69 -12.14 -0.08
CA THR A 303 12.41 -12.61 1.12
C THR A 303 13.58 -13.53 0.80
N ASP A 304 13.52 -14.18 -0.37
CA ASP A 304 14.61 -14.92 -0.99
C ASP A 304 14.79 -14.41 -2.44
N PRO A 305 15.89 -13.71 -2.75
CA PRO A 305 16.19 -13.20 -4.09
C PRO A 305 16.25 -14.30 -5.17
N ALA A 306 16.56 -15.55 -4.82
CA ALA A 306 16.55 -16.65 -5.79
C ALA A 306 15.15 -16.96 -6.35
N HIS A 307 14.10 -16.46 -5.67
CA HIS A 307 12.70 -16.64 -6.05
C HIS A 307 12.10 -15.45 -6.81
N GLU A 308 12.92 -14.55 -7.37
CA GLU A 308 12.45 -13.46 -8.27
C GLU A 308 11.85 -14.05 -9.57
N LYS A 309 10.64 -14.58 -9.45
CA LYS A 309 9.79 -15.09 -10.53
C LYS A 309 8.81 -13.98 -10.87
N GLY A 310 8.53 -13.77 -12.15
CA GLY A 310 7.62 -12.73 -12.68
C GLY A 310 6.13 -12.89 -12.31
N ILE A 311 5.84 -13.22 -11.06
CA ILE A 311 4.54 -13.44 -10.41
C ILE A 311 3.73 -12.15 -10.38
N ILE A 312 4.41 -11.02 -10.19
CA ILE A 312 3.82 -9.68 -10.18
C ILE A 312 4.40 -8.92 -11.36
N LYS A 313 3.55 -8.60 -12.34
CA LYS A 313 3.89 -7.72 -13.46
C LYS A 313 3.06 -6.45 -13.35
N PRO A 314 3.67 -5.27 -13.08
CA PRO A 314 2.93 -4.02 -13.03
C PRO A 314 2.22 -3.81 -14.37
N LYS A 315 0.92 -3.46 -14.32
CA LYS A 315 0.16 -3.13 -15.53
C LYS A 315 0.51 -1.70 -15.93
N VAL A 316 1.64 -1.53 -16.61
CA VAL A 316 1.98 -0.25 -17.23
C VAL A 316 1.14 -0.09 -18.49
N TYR A 317 0.14 0.78 -18.46
CA TYR A 317 -0.49 1.26 -19.69
C TYR A 317 0.47 2.25 -20.34
N MET A 318 1.31 1.79 -21.27
CA MET A 318 2.02 2.72 -22.14
C MET A 318 0.99 3.47 -22.96
N LYS A 319 0.86 4.78 -22.71
CA LYS A 319 0.15 5.67 -23.62
C LYS A 319 1.10 5.85 -24.81
N GLU A 320 0.84 5.16 -25.92
CA GLU A 320 1.57 5.41 -27.16
C GLU A 320 1.44 6.89 -27.50
N ILE A 321 2.53 7.63 -27.35
CA ILE A 321 2.65 8.95 -27.95
C ILE A 321 2.77 8.65 -29.44
N ASN A 322 1.68 8.80 -30.19
CA ASN A 322 1.71 8.74 -31.65
C ASN A 322 2.79 9.71 -32.14
N ARG A 323 3.94 9.16 -32.51
CA ARG A 323 5.01 9.87 -33.25
C ARG A 323 4.61 9.92 -34.72
N ASP A 324 3.50 10.57 -35.03
CA ASP A 324 3.24 11.03 -36.40
C ASP A 324 3.97 12.34 -36.62
N ASN A 325 5.30 12.24 -36.72
CA ASN A 325 6.13 13.24 -37.37
C ASN A 325 7.28 12.50 -38.05
N ASN A 326 7.04 12.08 -39.30
CA ASN A 326 8.11 12.03 -40.27
C ASN A 326 7.58 12.19 -41.71
N ASN A 327 8.08 13.26 -42.33
CA ASN A 327 8.47 13.36 -43.73
C ASN A 327 7.44 13.03 -44.82
N LYS A 328 6.88 14.07 -45.45
CA LYS A 328 6.96 14.25 -46.92
C LYS A 328 6.98 15.74 -47.31
N GLY A 329 8.19 16.29 -47.40
CA GLY A 329 8.47 17.40 -48.31
C GLY A 329 8.77 16.86 -49.71
N GLY A 330 8.16 17.48 -50.75
CA GLY A 330 8.74 17.51 -52.09
C GLY A 330 8.01 16.81 -53.26
N LYS A 331 7.50 17.66 -54.16
CA LYS A 331 7.34 17.52 -55.63
C LYS A 331 6.05 16.91 -56.24
N ASN A 332 5.25 17.85 -56.76
CA ASN A 332 4.63 17.92 -58.11
C ASN A 332 3.91 16.69 -58.70
N LYS A 333 2.58 16.84 -58.95
CA LYS A 333 2.03 16.83 -60.33
C LYS A 333 0.59 17.36 -60.43
N LYS A 334 0.36 17.97 -61.60
CA LYS A 334 -0.77 18.78 -62.10
C LYS A 334 -2.13 18.07 -62.18
N ASN A 335 -3.18 18.90 -62.10
CA ASN A 335 -4.47 18.89 -62.84
C ASN A 335 -5.22 17.57 -63.11
N SER A 336 -6.49 17.49 -62.68
CA SER A 336 -7.63 17.39 -63.62
C SER A 336 -9.02 17.55 -62.97
N LYS A 337 -9.66 18.68 -63.29
CA LYS A 337 -11.07 18.88 -63.70
C LYS A 337 -12.16 17.83 -63.36
N ARG A 338 -13.18 18.35 -62.66
CA ARG A 338 -14.63 18.42 -63.01
C ARG A 338 -15.44 17.15 -63.38
N LYS A 339 -16.53 17.00 -62.60
CA LYS A 339 -17.92 16.60 -62.94
C LYS A 339 -18.19 15.14 -63.32
N LYS A 340 -19.10 14.50 -62.57
CA LYS A 340 -20.36 13.94 -63.11
C LYS A 340 -21.43 13.73 -62.03
N ARG A 341 -22.61 14.30 -62.29
CA ARG A 341 -23.91 14.00 -61.69
C ARG A 341 -24.36 12.61 -62.14
N VAL A 342 -25.01 11.83 -61.27
CA VAL A 342 -26.18 10.99 -61.63
C VAL A 342 -27.20 11.02 -60.48
N LYS A 343 -28.47 11.20 -60.86
CA LYS A 343 -29.69 11.21 -60.04
C LYS A 343 -30.32 9.82 -59.98
N SER A 344 -30.97 9.47 -58.86
CA SER A 344 -32.28 8.78 -58.81
C SER A 344 -32.76 8.72 -57.34
N LYS A 345 -33.76 9.54 -56.95
CA LYS A 345 -35.22 9.32 -56.97
C LYS A 345 -35.80 8.58 -55.74
N LYS A 346 -36.58 9.38 -54.97
CA LYS A 346 -37.92 9.12 -54.37
C LYS A 346 -37.93 8.30 -53.06
N LYS A 347 -38.80 8.55 -52.06
CA LYS A 347 -40.00 9.41 -51.90
C LYS A 347 -40.35 9.51 -50.40
N ARG A 348 -40.77 10.71 -49.96
CA ARG A 348 -41.90 11.04 -49.05
C ARG A 348 -42.07 10.29 -47.70
N ARG A 349 -42.18 11.04 -46.59
CA ARG A 349 -43.44 11.61 -46.05
C ARG A 349 -43.20 12.52 -44.83
N MET A 350 -43.75 13.74 -44.90
CA MET A 350 -44.04 14.63 -43.76
C MET A 350 -45.26 14.13 -42.97
N ARG A 351 -45.34 14.45 -41.68
CA ARG A 351 -46.60 14.83 -41.02
C ARG A 351 -46.37 15.68 -39.76
N LYS A 352 -46.91 16.92 -39.80
CA LYS A 352 -47.25 17.78 -38.66
C LYS A 352 -48.72 17.53 -38.28
N ARG A 353 -49.05 17.62 -36.98
CA ARG A 353 -50.29 18.18 -36.36
C ARG A 353 -50.22 17.92 -34.84
N LYS A 354 -50.08 18.92 -33.96
CA LYS A 354 -51.13 19.76 -33.29
C LYS A 354 -52.26 18.97 -32.60
N ASN A 355 -52.29 19.01 -31.26
CA ASN A 355 -53.37 19.61 -30.43
C ASN A 355 -53.11 19.41 -28.92
N SER A 356 -53.25 20.50 -28.15
CA SER A 356 -53.49 20.53 -26.68
C SER A 356 -55.00 20.31 -26.41
N PRO A 357 -55.53 20.15 -25.15
CA PRO A 357 -55.51 21.22 -24.12
C PRO A 357 -55.58 20.76 -22.62
N GLY A 358 -55.38 21.73 -21.70
CA GLY A 358 -55.96 21.71 -20.34
C GLY A 358 -55.01 22.11 -19.20
N LYS A 359 -54.99 23.39 -18.78
CA LYS A 359 -55.53 23.94 -17.48
C LYS A 359 -54.69 23.55 -16.25
N LYS A 360 -54.25 24.40 -15.32
CA LYS A 360 -54.72 25.71 -14.80
C LYS A 360 -53.64 26.27 -13.81
N ARG A 361 -53.47 27.61 -13.76
CA ARG A 361 -53.34 28.53 -12.59
C ARG A 361 -52.39 28.14 -11.42
N ARG A 362 -51.54 28.99 -10.84
CA ARG A 362 -51.72 30.40 -10.42
C ARG A 362 -50.38 30.98 -9.95
N SER A 363 -50.23 32.29 -10.12
CA SER A 363 -49.18 33.15 -9.57
C SER A 363 -49.45 33.53 -8.11
N ARG A 364 -48.40 33.93 -7.36
CA ARG A 364 -48.44 35.08 -6.44
C ARG A 364 -47.03 35.57 -6.07
N LYS A 365 -46.86 36.89 -6.25
CA LYS A 365 -45.80 37.74 -5.69
C LYS A 365 -46.06 37.98 -4.19
N SER A 366 -45.01 38.26 -3.43
CA SER A 366 -45.03 39.36 -2.44
C SER A 366 -43.61 39.83 -2.12
N ARG A 367 -43.43 41.16 -2.26
CA ARG A 367 -42.36 41.98 -1.70
C ARG A 367 -42.65 42.21 -0.20
N SER A 368 -41.61 42.44 0.59
CA SER A 368 -41.63 43.49 1.62
C SER A 368 -40.20 43.90 2.01
N SER A 369 -40.10 45.19 2.34
CA SER A 369 -38.94 46.02 2.56
C SER A 369 -39.06 46.70 3.93
N SER A 370 -37.96 46.93 4.64
CA SER A 370 -37.75 48.03 5.61
C SER A 370 -36.27 48.05 6.02
N GLN A 371 -35.46 49.07 5.67
CA GLN A 371 -35.24 50.35 6.38
C GLN A 371 -34.73 50.16 7.84
N SER A 372 -33.45 50.36 8.18
CA SER A 372 -32.61 51.58 8.26
C SER A 372 -32.68 52.31 9.62
N ARG A 373 -31.50 52.52 10.25
CA ARG A 373 -31.04 53.55 11.23
C ARG A 373 -29.94 52.89 12.08
N GLY A 374 -28.75 53.42 12.35
CA GLY A 374 -28.13 54.73 12.13
C GLY A 374 -27.17 55.02 13.30
N SER A 375 -26.05 55.70 13.00
CA SER A 375 -25.27 56.60 13.91
C SER A 375 -24.06 56.09 14.72
N ASN A 376 -22.89 56.53 14.22
CA ASN A 376 -21.76 57.24 14.86
C ASN A 376 -20.86 56.60 15.93
N GLY A 377 -19.54 56.82 15.72
CA GLY A 377 -18.54 56.84 16.78
C GLY A 377 -17.09 56.90 16.30
N ASN A 378 -16.58 58.11 16.04
CA ASN A 378 -15.18 58.53 15.83
C ASN A 378 -14.06 57.64 16.38
N LYS A 379 -12.96 57.48 15.61
CA LYS A 379 -11.59 57.53 16.14
C LYS A 379 -10.56 57.92 15.06
N SER A 380 -10.09 59.17 15.22
CA SER A 380 -8.73 59.71 15.03
C SER A 380 -7.80 59.10 13.97
N ARG A 381 -7.49 59.94 12.98
CA ARG A 381 -6.32 59.86 12.09
C ARG A 381 -5.02 60.10 12.89
N GLY A 382 -4.09 59.15 12.82
CA GLY A 382 -2.66 59.36 13.00
C GLY A 382 -1.99 58.89 11.71
N GLY A 383 -1.43 59.82 10.95
CA GLY A 383 -0.75 59.52 9.70
C GLY A 383 0.67 59.05 9.97
N ASP A 384 1.06 57.96 9.32
CA ASP A 384 2.45 57.69 9.01
C ASP A 384 2.54 57.20 7.57
N ASN A 385 3.37 57.90 6.79
CA ASN A 385 3.53 57.74 5.35
C ASN A 385 4.53 56.63 5.08
N GLY A 386 4.06 55.48 4.58
CA GLY A 386 4.91 54.37 4.17
C GLY A 386 4.45 53.76 2.84
N GLY A 387 4.66 54.49 1.74
CA GLY A 387 4.46 53.95 0.40
C GLY A 387 5.58 52.97 0.04
N SER A 388 5.25 51.69 -0.10
CA SER A 388 6.04 50.76 -0.91
C SER A 388 5.10 49.82 -1.68
N GLU A 389 4.84 50.14 -2.95
CA GLU A 389 4.24 49.21 -3.90
C GLU A 389 5.16 47.98 -4.04
N ARG A 390 4.68 46.80 -3.65
CA ARG A 390 5.39 45.54 -3.90
C ARG A 390 5.35 45.25 -5.41
N LYS A 391 6.48 45.42 -6.09
CA LYS A 391 6.68 44.94 -7.47
C LYS A 391 6.51 43.42 -7.52
N PRO A 392 5.82 42.84 -8.52
CA PRO A 392 5.75 41.40 -8.70
C PRO A 392 7.15 40.83 -9.00
N LYS A 393 7.51 39.73 -8.31
CA LYS A 393 8.78 39.03 -8.55
C LYS A 393 8.82 38.48 -9.98
N GLN A 394 9.92 38.73 -10.69
CA GLN A 394 10.19 38.11 -11.99
C GLN A 394 10.26 36.59 -11.84
N ILE A 395 9.46 35.87 -12.62
CA ILE A 395 9.58 34.43 -12.81
C ILE A 395 10.87 34.19 -13.61
N THR A 396 11.87 33.60 -12.97
CA THR A 396 13.09 33.14 -13.66
C THR A 396 12.72 31.96 -14.57
N PRO A 397 13.08 31.96 -15.87
CA PRO A 397 12.82 30.81 -16.74
C PRO A 397 13.66 29.63 -16.26
N ARG A 398 13.02 28.46 -16.08
CA ARG A 398 13.74 27.19 -15.87
C ARG A 398 14.55 26.88 -17.13
N THR A 399 15.80 26.48 -16.95
CA THR A 399 16.65 25.95 -18.02
C THR A 399 16.08 24.61 -18.51
N PRO A 400 15.98 24.38 -19.83
CA PRO A 400 15.74 23.06 -20.40
C PRO A 400 17.07 22.27 -20.42
N PHE A 401 17.03 20.96 -20.18
CA PHE A 401 18.16 20.03 -19.90
C PHE A 401 18.62 20.08 -18.42
N ASP A 402 18.56 19.00 -17.63
CA ASP A 402 19.05 17.64 -17.91
C ASP A 402 18.00 16.52 -17.72
N ASP A 403 17.49 16.02 -18.85
CA ASP A 403 16.72 14.78 -19.01
C ASP A 403 17.68 13.60 -19.27
N PHE A 404 18.58 13.29 -18.32
CA PHE A 404 19.43 12.11 -18.38
C PHE A 404 19.50 11.44 -17.00
N ASP A 405 18.41 10.80 -16.58
CA ASP A 405 18.44 9.74 -15.55
C ASP A 405 17.12 8.96 -15.53
N ARG A 406 16.83 8.30 -16.66
CA ARG A 406 15.88 7.19 -16.72
C ARG A 406 16.56 6.01 -17.39
N PHE A 407 17.19 5.16 -16.59
CA PHE A 407 17.36 3.74 -16.89
C PHE A 407 17.09 2.93 -15.64
#